data_AF-W9VZ33-F1
#
_entry.id   AF-W9VZ33-F1
#
_cell.length_a   1.000
_cell.length_b   1.000
_cell.length_c   1.000
_cell.angle_alpha   90.00
_cell.angle_beta   90.00
_cell.angle_gamma   90.00
#
_symmetry.space_group_name_H-M   'P 1'
#
loop_
_entity.id
_entity.type
_entity.pdbx_description
1 polymer ?
#
loop_
_entity_poly.entity_id
_entity_poly.type
_entity_poly.pdbx_seq_one_letter_code
_entity_poly.pdbx_strand_id
1 'polypeptide(L)'
;MTFDELTRSLSDRLGLPDLAANREGMIRLAFAGDVEVDIEPEADGDALHIYTRLGPQTEDPEVLARLLAANLFGRETGGAVIALDDFLKELLLARTFALGTLDADAFLAALEEFVNYAELWRDRLASGDLTRYPEREDAQAARPDLMIRA
;
A
#
# COMPACT_ATOMS: atom_id res chain seq x y z
N MET A 1 2.23 -15.96 -12.70
CA MET A 1 0.97 -15.76 -13.45
C MET A 1 1.09 -14.48 -14.27
N THR A 2 0.30 -14.32 -15.33
CA THR A 2 0.20 -13.05 -16.08
C THR A 2 -0.85 -12.12 -15.46
N PHE A 3 -0.86 -10.85 -15.87
CA PHE A 3 -1.89 -9.90 -15.44
C PHE A 3 -3.31 -10.32 -15.87
N ASP A 4 -3.46 -10.87 -17.08
CA ASP A 4 -4.75 -11.39 -17.57
C ASP A 4 -5.23 -12.59 -16.75
N GLU A 5 -4.33 -13.49 -16.35
CA GLU A 5 -4.64 -14.63 -15.49
C GLU A 5 -5.07 -14.18 -14.09
N LEU A 6 -4.39 -13.17 -13.54
CA LEU A 6 -4.78 -12.56 -12.28
C LEU A 6 -6.16 -11.91 -12.39
N THR A 7 -6.40 -11.11 -13.43
CA THR A 7 -7.68 -10.44 -13.69
C THR A 7 -8.84 -11.44 -13.73
N ARG A 8 -8.67 -12.54 -14.45
CA ARG A 8 -9.67 -13.62 -14.49
C ARG A 8 -9.90 -14.25 -13.11
N SER A 9 -8.82 -14.50 -12.38
CA SER A 9 -8.91 -15.05 -11.02
C SER A 9 -9.66 -14.11 -10.07
N LEU A 10 -9.44 -12.80 -10.19
CA LEU A 10 -10.17 -11.78 -9.43
C LEU A 10 -11.65 -11.73 -9.82
N SER A 11 -11.94 -11.75 -11.12
CA SER A 11 -13.31 -11.77 -11.65
C SER A 11 -14.12 -12.94 -11.06
N ASP A 12 -13.56 -14.15 -11.09
CA ASP A 12 -14.21 -15.35 -10.59
C ASP A 12 -14.44 -15.31 -9.08
N ARG A 13 -13.42 -14.87 -8.32
CA ARG A 13 -13.45 -14.91 -6.85
C ARG A 13 -14.25 -13.78 -6.21
N LEU A 14 -14.31 -12.63 -6.86
CA LEU A 14 -15.10 -11.48 -6.42
C LEU A 14 -16.52 -11.49 -7.00
N GLY A 15 -16.84 -12.40 -7.92
CA GLY A 15 -18.15 -12.44 -8.58
C GLY A 15 -18.39 -11.23 -9.48
N LEU A 16 -17.33 -10.73 -10.13
CA LEU A 16 -17.34 -9.55 -11.00
C LEU A 16 -17.12 -9.99 -12.46
N PRO A 17 -18.15 -10.52 -13.15
CA PRO A 17 -18.00 -11.17 -14.46
C PRO A 17 -17.52 -10.23 -15.58
N ASP A 18 -17.71 -8.93 -15.42
CA ASP A 18 -17.30 -7.89 -16.39
C ASP A 18 -15.98 -7.20 -15.97
N LEU A 19 -15.25 -7.75 -14.99
CA LEU A 19 -13.95 -7.19 -14.57
C LEU A 19 -12.93 -7.34 -15.70
N ALA A 20 -12.53 -6.21 -16.27
CA ALA A 20 -11.55 -6.13 -17.33
C ALA A 20 -10.69 -4.88 -17.18
N ALA A 21 -9.47 -4.95 -17.73
CA ALA A 21 -8.62 -3.78 -17.85
C ALA A 21 -9.28 -2.70 -18.72
N ASN A 22 -9.08 -1.44 -18.36
CA ASN A 22 -9.54 -0.29 -19.12
C ASN A 22 -8.63 -0.06 -20.36
N ARG A 23 -8.82 1.08 -21.05
CA ARG A 23 -8.03 1.42 -22.25
C ARG A 23 -6.54 1.63 -21.99
N GLU A 24 -6.17 1.86 -20.73
CA GLU A 24 -4.80 2.09 -20.27
C GLU A 24 -4.17 0.79 -19.72
N GLY A 25 -4.90 -0.33 -19.73
CA GLY A 25 -4.40 -1.63 -19.27
C GLY A 25 -4.48 -1.83 -17.76
N MET A 26 -5.17 -0.94 -17.03
CA MET A 26 -5.33 -1.01 -15.57
C MET A 26 -6.75 -1.39 -15.16
N ILE A 27 -6.90 -1.87 -13.93
CA ILE A 27 -8.18 -2.19 -13.30
C ILE A 27 -8.39 -1.29 -12.10
N ARG A 28 -9.60 -0.79 -11.89
CA ARG A 28 -9.99 -0.11 -10.66
C ARG A 28 -11.08 -0.90 -9.95
N LEU A 29 -10.87 -1.15 -8.66
CA LEU A 29 -11.84 -1.78 -7.77
C LEU A 29 -12.31 -0.76 -6.72
N ALA A 30 -13.62 -0.60 -6.56
CA ALA A 30 -14.20 0.24 -5.52
C ALA A 30 -14.66 -0.63 -4.34
N PHE A 31 -14.22 -0.26 -3.14
CA PHE A 31 -14.56 -0.91 -1.88
C PHE A 31 -15.47 0.00 -1.04
N ALA A 32 -15.98 -0.52 0.07
CA ALA A 32 -16.69 0.30 1.04
C ALA A 32 -15.78 1.44 1.58
N GLY A 33 -16.38 2.51 2.12
CA GLY A 33 -15.61 3.64 2.66
C GLY A 33 -14.96 4.54 1.61
N ASP A 34 -15.44 4.51 0.36
CA ASP A 34 -14.91 5.25 -0.78
C ASP A 34 -13.43 4.95 -1.08
N VAL A 35 -12.95 3.74 -0.79
CA VAL A 35 -11.60 3.31 -1.16
C VAL A 35 -11.63 2.77 -2.58
N GLU A 36 -10.98 3.48 -3.51
CA GLU A 36 -10.74 3.01 -4.88
C GLU A 36 -9.30 2.51 -4.98
N VAL A 37 -9.11 1.25 -5.35
CA VAL A 37 -7.79 0.65 -5.56
C VAL A 37 -7.55 0.47 -7.06
N ASP A 38 -6.51 1.12 -7.55
CA ASP A 38 -5.98 0.91 -8.89
C ASP A 38 -5.01 -0.26 -8.88
N ILE A 39 -5.07 -1.09 -9.91
CA ILE A 39 -4.20 -2.23 -10.16
C ILE A 39 -3.62 -2.05 -11.57
N GLU A 40 -2.31 -1.82 -11.64
CA GLU A 40 -1.62 -1.43 -12.86
C GLU A 40 -0.41 -2.34 -13.09
N PRO A 41 -0.33 -3.04 -14.24
CA PRO A 41 0.86 -3.80 -14.58
C PRO A 41 2.02 -2.87 -14.97
N GLU A 42 3.25 -3.24 -14.62
CA GLU A 42 4.44 -2.58 -15.16
C GLU A 42 4.54 -2.82 -16.67
N ALA A 43 5.23 -1.91 -17.37
CA ALA A 43 5.31 -1.93 -18.83
C ALA A 43 5.98 -3.20 -19.41
N ASP A 44 6.84 -3.86 -18.63
CA ASP A 44 7.46 -5.14 -19.00
C ASP A 44 6.60 -6.37 -18.69
N GLY A 45 5.54 -6.20 -17.88
CA GLY A 45 4.60 -7.25 -17.48
C GLY A 45 5.11 -8.18 -16.38
N ASP A 46 6.27 -7.91 -15.76
CA ASP A 46 6.87 -8.79 -14.75
C ASP A 46 6.35 -8.49 -13.33
N ALA A 47 5.80 -7.29 -13.13
CA ALA A 47 5.23 -6.84 -11.88
C ALA A 47 3.92 -6.07 -12.08
N LEU A 48 3.23 -5.83 -10.98
CA LEU A 48 2.12 -4.90 -10.91
C LEU A 48 2.22 -4.05 -9.65
N HIS A 49 1.61 -2.88 -9.70
CA HIS A 49 1.36 -2.03 -8.54
C HIS A 49 -0.14 -2.08 -8.20
N ILE A 50 -0.43 -2.08 -6.91
CA ILE A 50 -1.72 -1.61 -6.39
C ILE A 50 -1.51 -0.28 -5.69
N TYR A 51 -2.41 0.67 -5.88
CA TYR A 51 -2.35 1.94 -5.17
C TYR A 51 -3.73 2.54 -4.93
N THR A 52 -3.81 3.39 -3.92
CA THR A 52 -5.00 4.18 -3.61
C THR A 52 -4.61 5.52 -3.01
N ARG A 53 -5.48 6.51 -3.19
CA ARG A 53 -5.30 7.85 -2.66
C ARG A 53 -5.72 7.91 -1.19
N LEU A 54 -4.81 8.36 -0.33
CA LEU A 54 -5.06 8.61 1.08
C LEU A 54 -5.57 10.03 1.37
N GLY A 55 -5.21 11.00 0.53
CA GLY A 55 -5.59 12.39 0.70
C GLY A 55 -4.67 13.36 -0.04
N PRO A 56 -4.82 14.67 0.17
CA PRO A 56 -3.87 15.66 -0.35
C PRO A 56 -2.49 15.48 0.29
N GLN A 57 -1.45 15.82 -0.46
CA GLN A 57 -0.10 15.91 0.10
C GLN A 57 -0.03 16.95 1.24
N THR A 58 0.86 16.67 2.21
CA THR A 58 1.18 17.58 3.32
C THR A 58 2.64 17.98 3.27
N GLU A 59 2.91 19.21 3.70
CA GLU A 59 4.28 19.73 3.91
C GLU A 59 4.66 19.73 5.40
N ASP A 60 3.77 19.28 6.28
CA ASP A 60 4.01 19.24 7.72
C ASP A 60 5.14 18.24 8.06
N PRO A 61 6.31 18.70 8.56
CA PRO A 61 7.45 17.84 8.84
C PRO A 61 7.16 16.75 9.88
N GLU A 62 6.26 17.01 10.84
CA GLU A 62 5.89 16.03 11.86
C GLU A 62 5.07 14.91 11.23
N VAL A 63 4.08 15.25 10.39
CA VAL A 63 3.29 14.25 9.65
C VAL A 63 4.20 13.44 8.73
N LEU A 64 5.06 14.09 7.95
CA LEU A 64 5.99 13.41 7.04
C LEU A 64 6.92 12.43 7.77
N ALA A 65 7.46 12.82 8.94
CA ALA A 65 8.26 11.93 9.76
C ALA A 65 7.48 10.70 10.24
N ARG A 66 6.18 10.85 10.54
CA ARG A 66 5.29 9.73 10.92
C ARG A 66 5.05 8.76 9.76
N LEU A 67 4.77 9.29 8.57
CA LEU A 67 4.56 8.47 7.38
C LEU A 67 5.81 7.67 7.03
N LEU A 68 6.99 8.30 7.09
CA LEU A 68 8.27 7.60 6.90
C LEU A 68 8.52 6.52 7.96
N ALA A 69 8.20 6.81 9.22
CA ALA A 69 8.37 5.83 10.30
C ALA A 69 7.43 4.63 10.16
N ALA A 70 6.20 4.84 9.70
CA ALA A 70 5.22 3.78 9.44
C ALA A 70 5.66 2.82 8.34
N ASN A 71 6.42 3.32 7.34
CA ASN A 71 6.98 2.50 6.28
C ASN A 71 8.07 1.53 6.78
N LEU A 72 8.57 1.67 8.02
CA LEU A 72 9.61 0.81 8.56
C LEU A 72 9.15 -0.66 8.60
N PHE A 73 9.75 -1.48 7.74
CA PHE A 73 9.42 -2.90 7.53
C PHE A 73 7.96 -3.17 7.12
N GLY A 74 7.21 -2.14 6.73
CA GLY A 74 5.82 -2.25 6.29
C GLY A 74 4.82 -2.74 7.34
N ARG A 75 5.19 -2.74 8.63
CA ARG A 75 4.34 -3.30 9.70
C ARG A 75 3.10 -2.47 9.96
N GLU A 76 3.17 -1.16 9.76
CA GLU A 76 2.05 -0.24 9.97
C GLU A 76 1.29 0.07 8.68
N THR A 77 1.65 -0.60 7.58
CA THR A 77 1.11 -0.35 6.22
C THR A 77 0.71 -1.63 5.50
N GLY A 78 0.71 -2.80 6.16
CA GLY A 78 0.36 -4.07 5.52
C GLY A 78 1.32 -4.47 4.39
N GLY A 79 2.61 -4.14 4.54
CA GLY A 79 3.63 -4.35 3.51
C GLY A 79 3.57 -3.36 2.35
N ALA A 80 2.68 -2.36 2.38
CA ALA A 80 2.65 -1.26 1.43
C ALA A 80 3.60 -0.12 1.87
N VAL A 81 3.69 0.91 1.03
CA VAL A 81 4.47 2.13 1.28
C VAL A 81 3.55 3.32 1.12
N ILE A 82 3.60 4.25 2.07
CA ILE A 82 2.98 5.57 1.94
C ILE A 82 3.98 6.48 1.24
N ALA A 83 3.55 7.07 0.12
CA ALA A 83 4.36 7.88 -0.75
C ALA A 83 3.67 9.21 -1.10
N LEU A 84 4.49 10.17 -1.50
CA LEU A 84 4.05 11.44 -2.08
C LEU A 84 4.03 11.31 -3.60
N ASP A 85 2.88 11.58 -4.21
CA ASP A 85 2.79 11.87 -5.64
C ASP A 85 2.94 13.39 -5.83
N ASP A 86 4.14 13.82 -6.21
CA ASP A 86 4.44 15.24 -6.40
C ASP A 86 3.80 15.83 -7.66
N PHE A 87 3.40 14.99 -8.63
CA PHE A 87 2.75 15.43 -9.85
C PHE A 87 1.29 15.77 -9.59
N LEU A 88 0.55 14.86 -8.93
CA LEU A 88 -0.86 15.07 -8.59
C LEU A 88 -1.06 15.82 -7.25
N LYS A 89 0.01 15.98 -6.46
CA LYS A 89 -0.02 16.57 -5.11
C LYS A 89 -0.88 15.77 -4.13
N GLU A 90 -0.69 14.45 -4.15
CA GLU A 90 -1.48 13.49 -3.37
C GLU A 90 -0.59 12.60 -2.50
N LEU A 91 -1.17 12.11 -1.40
CA LEU A 91 -0.62 11.01 -0.62
C LEU A 91 -1.19 9.69 -1.14
N LEU A 92 -0.33 8.75 -1.49
CA LEU A 92 -0.70 7.43 -1.96
C LEU A 92 -0.27 6.36 -0.95
N LEU A 93 -1.08 5.30 -0.83
CA LEU A 93 -0.62 4.00 -0.35
C LEU A 93 -0.37 3.15 -1.59
N ALA A 94 0.79 2.51 -1.69
CA ALA A 94 1.17 1.70 -2.84
C ALA A 94 1.89 0.41 -2.44
N ARG A 95 1.67 -0.67 -3.19
CA ARG A 95 2.37 -1.94 -3.00
C ARG A 95 2.64 -2.61 -4.34
N THR A 96 3.81 -3.22 -4.47
CA THR A 96 4.27 -3.87 -5.71
C THR A 96 4.31 -5.38 -5.52
N PHE A 97 3.91 -6.11 -6.55
CA PHE A 97 3.93 -7.58 -6.57
C PHE A 97 4.63 -8.08 -7.83
N ALA A 98 5.53 -9.04 -7.66
CA ALA A 98 6.12 -9.77 -8.79
C ALA A 98 5.11 -10.79 -9.33
N LEU A 99 4.64 -10.61 -10.56
CA LEU A 99 3.62 -11.45 -11.19
C LEU A 99 4.10 -12.90 -11.38
N GLY A 100 5.38 -13.09 -11.68
CA GLY A 100 5.99 -14.41 -11.90
C GLY A 100 5.82 -15.39 -10.73
N THR A 101 5.79 -14.89 -9.49
CA THR A 101 5.66 -15.69 -8.26
C THR A 101 4.35 -15.46 -7.51
N LEU A 102 3.47 -14.62 -8.05
CA LEU A 102 2.22 -14.27 -7.38
C LEU A 102 1.25 -15.46 -7.41
N ASP A 103 0.65 -15.74 -6.26
CA ASP A 103 -0.49 -16.63 -6.13
C ASP A 103 -1.76 -15.78 -5.96
N ALA A 104 -2.87 -16.22 -6.56
CA ALA A 104 -4.10 -15.43 -6.57
C ALA A 104 -4.74 -15.34 -5.18
N ASP A 105 -4.66 -16.39 -4.34
CA ASP A 105 -5.21 -16.36 -2.98
C ASP A 105 -4.36 -15.45 -2.09
N ALA A 106 -3.04 -15.55 -2.22
CA ALA A 106 -2.13 -14.65 -1.56
C ALA A 106 -2.33 -13.18 -1.98
N PHE A 107 -2.59 -12.92 -3.26
CA PHE A 107 -2.89 -11.58 -3.75
C PHE A 107 -4.20 -11.03 -3.19
N LEU A 108 -5.28 -11.82 -3.19
CA LEU A 108 -6.56 -11.39 -2.62
C LEU A 108 -6.46 -11.09 -1.13
N ALA A 109 -5.77 -11.94 -0.36
CA ALA A 109 -5.53 -11.67 1.05
C ALA A 109 -4.71 -10.38 1.25
N ALA A 110 -3.70 -10.15 0.40
CA ALA A 110 -2.91 -8.92 0.42
C ALA A 110 -3.72 -7.69 0.00
N LEU A 111 -4.66 -7.82 -0.93
CA LEU A 111 -5.57 -6.76 -1.37
C LEU A 111 -6.57 -6.39 -0.26
N GLU A 112 -7.13 -7.37 0.45
CA GLU A 112 -7.98 -7.14 1.61
C GLU A 112 -7.22 -6.40 2.72
N GLU A 113 -6.00 -6.88 3.06
CA GLU A 113 -5.14 -6.20 4.02
C GLU A 113 -4.82 -4.76 3.57
N PHE A 114 -4.51 -4.57 2.28
CA PHE A 114 -4.23 -3.26 1.71
C PHE A 114 -5.40 -2.28 1.89
N VAL A 115 -6.64 -2.71 1.62
CA VAL A 115 -7.85 -1.90 1.81
C VAL A 115 -8.03 -1.52 3.29
N ASN A 116 -7.85 -2.47 4.21
CA ASN A 116 -7.93 -2.21 5.65
C ASN A 116 -6.91 -1.15 6.11
N TYR A 117 -5.67 -1.21 5.59
CA TYR A 117 -4.67 -0.18 5.89
C TYR A 117 -4.96 1.16 5.20
N ALA A 118 -5.55 1.15 4.01
CA ALA A 118 -5.99 2.38 3.34
C ALA A 118 -7.06 3.11 4.16
N GLU A 119 -8.07 2.41 4.66
CA GLU A 119 -9.09 2.96 5.55
C GLU A 119 -8.47 3.50 6.84
N LEU A 120 -7.63 2.70 7.51
CA LEU A 120 -6.94 3.10 8.74
C LEU A 120 -6.14 4.40 8.55
N TRP A 121 -5.37 4.50 7.48
CA TRP A 121 -4.53 5.68 7.23
C TRP A 121 -5.35 6.90 6.83
N ARG A 122 -6.43 6.73 6.06
CA ARG A 122 -7.36 7.82 5.76
C ARG A 122 -7.99 8.38 7.03
N ASP A 123 -8.42 7.52 7.95
CA ASP A 123 -9.01 7.92 9.23
C ASP A 123 -7.99 8.66 10.13
N ARG A 124 -6.75 8.15 10.22
CA ARG A 124 -5.67 8.79 10.96
C ARG A 124 -5.33 10.18 10.41
N LEU A 125 -5.24 10.29 9.08
CA LEU A 125 -4.96 11.57 8.41
C LEU A 125 -6.10 12.57 8.58
N ALA A 126 -7.36 12.11 8.51
CA ALA A 126 -8.53 12.95 8.69
C ALA A 126 -8.72 13.43 10.14
N SER A 127 -8.42 12.57 11.11
CA SER A 127 -8.54 12.88 12.54
C SER A 127 -7.34 13.65 13.11
N GLY A 128 -6.19 13.60 12.44
CA GLY A 128 -4.92 14.09 12.96
C GLY A 128 -4.30 13.19 14.04
N ASP A 129 -4.91 12.04 14.34
CA ASP A 129 -4.35 11.07 15.28
C ASP A 129 -3.25 10.23 14.63
N LEU A 130 -2.06 10.81 14.58
CA LEU A 130 -0.83 10.17 14.13
C LEU A 130 0.01 9.65 15.31
N THR A 131 -0.61 9.47 16.48
CA THR A 131 0.11 9.18 17.73
C THR A 131 0.34 7.68 17.95
N ARG A 132 1.59 7.25 17.73
CA ARG A 132 2.39 6.42 18.67
C ARG A 132 3.77 6.13 18.08
N TYR A 133 4.78 6.83 18.57
CA TYR A 133 6.07 6.18 18.85
C TYR A 133 6.28 6.26 20.35
N PRO A 134 6.90 5.26 20.99
CA PRO A 134 7.41 5.42 22.34
C PRO A 134 8.36 6.64 22.38
N GLU A 135 8.29 7.42 23.45
CA GLU A 135 9.16 8.59 23.63
C GLU A 135 10.63 8.17 23.54
N ARG A 136 11.49 9.08 23.05
CA ARG A 136 12.90 8.81 22.70
C ARG A 136 13.72 8.16 23.84
N GLU A 137 13.31 8.28 25.10
CA GLU A 137 14.00 7.67 26.24
C GLU A 137 14.04 6.13 26.15
N ASP A 138 13.01 5.48 25.60
CA ASP A 138 12.96 4.00 25.49
C ASP A 138 13.87 3.45 24.38
N ALA A 139 14.15 4.25 23.34
CA ALA A 139 14.84 3.80 22.13
C ALA A 139 16.38 3.77 22.27
N GLN A 140 16.96 4.65 23.11
CA GLN A 140 18.40 4.70 23.35
C GLN A 140 18.91 3.44 24.07
N ALA A 141 18.08 2.83 24.92
CA ALA A 141 18.38 1.58 25.62
C ALA A 141 18.30 0.33 24.73
N ALA A 142 17.62 0.40 23.58
CA ALA A 142 17.31 -0.74 22.72
C ALA A 142 18.33 -1.01 21.60
N ARG A 143 19.40 -0.21 21.51
CA ARG A 143 20.51 -0.46 20.57
C ARG A 143 21.62 -1.25 21.28
N PRO A 144 21.66 -2.59 21.21
CA PRO A 144 22.84 -3.31 21.66
C PRO A 144 24.03 -2.88 20.77
N ASP A 145 25.18 -2.64 21.39
CA ASP A 145 26.43 -2.43 20.67
C ASP A 145 26.63 -3.58 19.68
N LEU A 146 26.48 -3.29 18.39
CA LEU A 146 26.80 -4.21 17.30
C LEU A 146 28.32 -4.37 17.24
N MET A 147 28.87 -5.12 18.20
CA MET A 147 30.24 -5.61 18.12
C MET A 147 30.28 -6.73 17.09
N ILE A 148 30.71 -6.41 15.88
CA ILE A 148 31.27 -7.41 14.98
C ILE A 148 32.53 -7.93 15.66
N ARG A 149 32.47 -9.13 16.23
CA ARG A 149 33.70 -9.86 16.62
C ARG A 149 34.30 -10.41 15.33
N ALA A 150 35.47 -9.88 14.98
CA ALA A 150 36.33 -10.39 13.92
C ALA A 150 36.84 -11.81 14.24
#